data_AF-I0K6W2-F1
#
_entry.id   AF-I0K6W2-F1
#
_cell.length_a   1.000
_cell.length_b   1.000
_cell.length_c   1.000
_cell.angle_alpha   90.00
_cell.angle_beta   90.00
_cell.angle_gamma   90.00
#
_symmetry.space_group_name_H-M   'P 1'
#
loop_
_entity.id
_entity.type
_entity.pdbx_description
1 polymer ?
#
loop_
_entity_poly.entity_id
_entity_poly.type
_entity_poly.pdbx_seq_one_letter_code
_entity_poly.pdbx_strand_id
1 'polypeptide(L)' 'MITDQQFKRGSRVRVTVTRRGIHIRNYNATFVSWSPSGNAYLMADDGKHKTVSAESCKLIKQ' A
#
# COMPACT_ATOMS: atom_id res chain seq x y z
N MET A 1 -2.58 5.18 17.37
CA MET A 1 -1.14 4.99 17.18
C MET A 1 -0.96 4.21 15.89
N ILE A 2 -0.43 4.85 14.84
CA ILE A 2 -0.11 4.18 13.58
C ILE A 2 1.14 3.36 13.86
N THR A 3 1.01 2.04 13.88
CA THR A 3 2.07 1.09 14.19
C THR A 3 3.26 1.25 13.23
N ASP A 4 4.46 1.18 13.81
CA ASP A 4 5.82 1.47 13.30
C ASP A 4 6.29 0.74 12.02
N GLN A 5 5.44 0.42 11.06
CA GLN A 5 5.90 0.15 9.69
C GLN A 5 5.95 1.46 8.91
N GLN A 6 6.96 2.27 9.22
CA GLN A 6 7.22 3.50 8.47
C GLN A 6 7.73 3.13 7.07
N PHE A 7 6.81 2.98 6.13
CA PHE A 7 7.15 2.83 4.71
C PHE A 7 7.99 4.04 4.29
N LYS A 8 9.18 3.80 3.77
CA LYS A 8 10.02 4.84 3.18
C LYS A 8 9.64 5.00 1.72
N ARG A 9 9.76 6.20 1.16
CA ARG A 9 9.58 6.40 -0.28
C ARG A 9 10.50 5.45 -1.04
N GLY A 10 9.95 4.71 -2.01
CA GLY A 10 10.67 3.68 -2.75
C GLY A 10 10.55 2.27 -2.15
N SER A 11 10.02 2.11 -0.93
CA SER A 11 9.78 0.79 -0.34
C SER A 11 8.82 -0.04 -1.18
N ARG A 12 9.14 -1.34 -1.34
CA ARG A 12 8.25 -2.31 -1.99
C ARG A 12 7.20 -2.79 -1.00
N VAL A 13 5.94 -2.73 -1.41
CA VAL A 13 4.80 -3.13 -0.62
C VAL A 13 3.94 -4.14 -1.37
N ARG A 14 3.30 -5.03 -0.63
CA ARG A 14 2.20 -5.87 -1.12
C ARG A 14 0.89 -5.26 -0.67
N VAL A 15 0.00 -5.06 -1.63
CA VAL A 15 -1.33 -4.49 -1.42
C VAL A 15 -2.36 -5.60 -1.50
N THR A 16 -3.24 -5.67 -0.51
CA THR A 16 -4.40 -6.56 -0.48
C THR A 16 -5.64 -5.77 -0.88
N VAL A 17 -6.34 -6.21 -1.93
CA VAL A 17 -7.60 -5.62 -2.36
C VAL A 17 -8.74 -6.48 -1.85
N THR A 18 -9.63 -5.88 -1.06
CA THR A 18 -10.88 -6.49 -0.62
C THR A 18 -12.07 -5.71 -1.19
N ARG A 19 -13.19 -6.40 -1.41
CA ARG A 19 -14.45 -5.78 -1.80
C ARG A 19 -15.56 -6.44 -0.98
N ARG A 20 -16.29 -5.66 -0.20
CA ARG A 20 -17.33 -6.16 0.73
C ARG A 20 -16.78 -7.25 1.68
N GLY A 21 -15.56 -7.05 2.20
CA GLY A 21 -14.90 -8.00 3.09
C GLY A 21 -14.28 -9.22 2.41
N ILE A 22 -14.55 -9.45 1.12
CA ILE A 22 -14.02 -10.59 0.37
C ILE A 22 -12.68 -10.21 -0.26
N HIS A 23 -11.67 -11.07 -0.09
CA HIS A 23 -10.39 -10.93 -0.79
C HIS A 23 -10.59 -11.06 -2.30
N ILE A 24 -10.12 -10.06 -3.05
CA ILE A 24 -10.21 -10.05 -4.51
C ILE A 24 -8.87 -10.42 -5.14
N ARG A 25 -7.80 -9.74 -4.71
CA ARG A 25 -6.44 -9.99 -5.22
C ARG A 25 -5.38 -9.33 -4.37
N ASN A 26 -4.14 -9.78 -4.56
CA ASN A 26 -2.93 -9.09 -4.11
C ASN A 26 -2.16 -8.54 -5.32
N TYR A 27 -1.47 -7.41 -5.14
CA TYR A 27 -0.50 -6.91 -6.11
C TYR A 27 0.68 -6.24 -5.41
N ASN A 28 1.81 -6.13 -6.10
CA ASN A 28 2.97 -5.43 -5.60
C ASN A 28 2.99 -3.98 -6.11
N ALA A 29 3.51 -3.08 -5.30
CA ALA A 29 3.64 -1.67 -5.64
C ALA A 29 4.83 -1.04 -4.91
N THR A 30 5.18 0.17 -5.32
CA THR A 30 6.19 1.00 -4.68
C THR A 30 5.50 2.12 -3.91
N PHE A 31 5.85 2.27 -2.63
CA PHE A 31 5.34 3.34 -1.78
C PHE A 31 5.92 4.70 -2.18
N VAL A 32 5.06 5.71 -2.28
CA VAL A 32 5.43 7.08 -2.66
C VAL A 32 5.36 8.00 -1.44
N SER A 33 4.19 8.09 -0.82
CA SER A 33 3.94 8.98 0.32
C SER A 33 2.62 8.63 1.02
N TRP A 34 2.39 9.23 2.19
CA TRP A 34 1.10 9.20 2.89
C TRP A 34 0.26 10.42 2.52
N SER A 35 -1.05 10.25 2.40
CA SER A 35 -2.01 11.35 2.40
C SER A 35 -2.18 11.91 3.80
N PRO A 36 -2.64 13.17 3.95
CA PRO A 36 -2.99 13.74 5.26
C PRO A 36 -4.07 12.92 6.00
N SER A 37 -4.91 12.19 5.27
CA SER A 37 -5.95 11.29 5.80
C SER A 37 -5.46 9.88 6.14
N GLY A 38 -4.16 9.59 6.00
CA GLY A 38 -3.58 8.29 6.35
C GLY A 38 -3.66 7.20 5.28
N ASN A 39 -4.00 7.55 4.03
CA ASN A 39 -3.96 6.63 2.90
C ASN A 39 -2.56 6.61 2.26
N ALA A 40 -2.12 5.46 1.77
CA ALA A 40 -0.87 5.30 1.04
C ALA A 40 -1.05 5.67 -0.43
N TYR A 41 -0.20 6.56 -0.94
CA TYR A 41 0.00 6.76 -2.37
C TYR A 41 1.08 5.80 -2.88
N LEU A 42 0.72 5.03 -3.92
CA LEU A 42 1.52 3.95 -4.45
C LEU A 42 1.67 4.08 -5.97
N MET A 43 2.79 3.59 -6.48
CA MET A 43 2.99 3.27 -7.90
C MET A 43 2.92 1.76 -8.08
N ALA A 44 1.87 1.26 -8.73
CA ALA A 44 1.75 -0.16 -9.04
C ALA A 44 2.70 -0.57 -10.17
N ASP A 45 3.04 -1.85 -10.24
CA ASP A 45 3.97 -2.39 -11.25
C ASP A 45 3.43 -2.27 -12.69
N ASP A 46 2.11 -2.09 -12.86
CA ASP A 46 1.48 -1.78 -14.14
C ASP A 46 1.62 -0.31 -14.56
N GLY A 47 2.40 0.48 -13.81
CA GLY A 47 2.66 1.90 -14.03
C GLY A 47 1.53 2.82 -13.56
N LYS A 48 0.47 2.29 -12.92
CA LYS A 48 -0.67 3.11 -12.47
C LYS A 48 -0.48 3.60 -11.05
N HIS A 49 -0.87 4.86 -10.83
CA HIS A 49 -1.02 5.40 -9.48
C HIS A 49 -2.23 4.79 -8.77
N LYS A 50 -2.04 4.45 -7.50
CA LYS A 50 -3.10 3.92 -6.62
C LYS A 50 -3.05 4.59 -5.27
N THR A 51 -4.24 4.77 -4.68
CA THR A 51 -4.40 5.24 -3.31
C THR A 51 -5.16 4.16 -2.54
N VAL A 52 -4.60 3.71 -1.42
CA VAL A 52 -5.18 2.62 -0.62
C VAL A 52 -5.02 2.91 0.87
N SER A 53 -5.82 2.25 1.72
CA SER A 53 -5.66 2.39 3.17
C SER A 53 -4.32 1.79 3.64
N ALA A 54 -3.79 2.33 4.74
CA ALA A 54 -2.58 1.80 5.38
C ALA A 54 -2.71 0.30 5.71
N GLU A 55 -3.89 -0.13 6.18
CA GLU A 55 -4.20 -1.51 6.54
C GLU A 55 -4.15 -2.48 5.35
N SER A 56 -4.36 -1.98 4.14
CA SER A 56 -4.30 -2.77 2.91
C SER A 56 -2.86 -3.03 2.46
N CYS A 57 -1.87 -2.36 3.06
CA CYS A 57 -0.47 -2.41 2.67
C CYS A 57 0.37 -3.18 3.69
N LYS A 58 1.27 -4.04 3.19
CA LYS A 58 2.33 -4.65 3.99
C LYS A 58 3.67 -4.44 3.32
N LEU A 59 4.69 -4.07 4.11
CA LEU A 59 6.05 -3.99 3.61
C LEU A 59 6.54 -5.37 3.16
N ILE A 60 7.13 -5.46 1.98
CA ILE A 60 7.85 -6.65 1.55
C ILE A 60 9.25 -6.52 2.16
N LYS A 61 9.53 -7.32 3.20
CA LYS A 61 10.90 -7.40 3.74
C LYS A 61 11.81 -7.96 2.65
N GLN A 62 12.87 -7.23 2.34
CA GLN A 62 13.97 -7.69 1.52
C GLN A 62 14.95 -8.47 2.39
#